data_AF-A0A8J6SDZ5-F1
#
_entry.id   AF-A0A8J6SDZ5-F1
#
_cell.length_a   1.000
_cell.length_b   1.000
_cell.length_c   1.000
_cell.angle_alpha   90.00
_cell.angle_beta   90.00
_cell.angle_gamma   90.00
#
_symmetry.space_group_name_H-M   'P 1'
#
loop_
_entity.id
_entity.type
_entity.pdbx_description
1 polymer ?
#
loop_
_entity_poly.entity_id
_entity_poly.type
_entity_poly.pdbx_seq_one_letter_code
_entity_poly.pdbx_strand_id
1 'polypeptide(L)'
;DKSLREATLLGFTPTVPESGELPVGCLRSLEDLLLHIHQIGQSLEAEKKLASIVGSDSQPVNLSQWFQNIFETGWQSISTLLGTDEQNLGFSLRSASSASETSVKRAKLIDLGLRLGSQSVALLVALAPEDEQNVGVLVQVHPVGGETYLPPNLRLGLLSESGETLQEVQSRFQDNYIQLKRFQGGAGESFKLQVAFGDVSMKEAFVI
;
A
#
# COMPACT_ATOMS: atom_id res chain seq x y z
N ASP A 1 -21.97 26.44 -28.87
CA ASP A 1 -21.64 26.73 -27.47
C ASP A 1 -20.22 26.33 -27.11
N LYS A 2 -19.35 27.31 -26.82
CA LYS A 2 -17.95 27.08 -26.36
C LYS A 2 -17.57 28.01 -25.19
N SER A 3 -18.54 28.64 -24.53
CA SER A 3 -18.34 29.71 -23.53
C SER A 3 -18.33 29.27 -22.07
N LEU A 4 -18.39 27.96 -21.76
CA LEU A 4 -18.44 27.45 -20.37
C LEU A 4 -17.17 26.65 -20.04
N ARG A 5 -16.01 27.32 -20.01
CA ARG A 5 -14.73 26.69 -19.61
C ARG A 5 -14.11 27.27 -18.34
N GLU A 6 -14.74 28.28 -17.76
CA GLU A 6 -14.26 28.95 -16.57
C GLU A 6 -15.35 29.02 -15.51
N ALA A 7 -14.94 28.89 -14.25
CA ALA A 7 -15.78 29.04 -13.08
C ALA A 7 -14.98 29.82 -12.03
N THR A 8 -15.67 30.71 -11.30
CA THR A 8 -15.05 31.45 -10.18
C THR A 8 -15.38 30.73 -8.88
N LEU A 9 -14.34 30.38 -8.12
CA LEU A 9 -14.50 29.79 -6.80
C LEU A 9 -14.83 30.88 -5.78
N LEU A 10 -16.03 30.83 -5.19
CA LEU A 10 -16.51 31.87 -4.27
C LEU A 10 -16.13 31.63 -2.80
N GLY A 11 -15.82 30.39 -2.42
CA GLY A 11 -15.44 30.02 -1.04
C GLY A 11 -15.67 28.54 -0.77
N PHE A 12 -15.67 28.15 0.51
CA PHE A 12 -15.90 26.75 0.92
C PHE A 12 -16.81 26.64 2.15
N THR A 13 -17.39 25.46 2.36
CA THR A 13 -18.04 25.08 3.62
C THR A 13 -17.46 23.74 4.09
N PRO A 14 -17.16 23.56 5.39
CA PRO A 14 -16.66 22.28 5.90
C PRO A 14 -17.69 21.14 5.82
N THR A 15 -18.98 21.48 5.94
CA THR A 15 -20.07 20.51 6.00
C THR A 15 -21.20 20.91 5.07
N VAL A 16 -21.79 19.91 4.41
CA VAL A 16 -22.99 20.11 3.59
C VAL A 16 -24.19 20.34 4.54
N PRO A 17 -24.97 21.42 4.38
CA PRO A 17 -26.17 21.65 5.19
C PRO A 17 -27.20 20.53 4.98
N GLU A 18 -27.89 20.12 6.03
CA GLU A 18 -28.97 19.11 5.95
C GLU A 18 -30.14 19.55 5.06
N SER A 19 -30.31 20.86 4.86
CA SER A 19 -31.31 21.46 3.98
C SER A 19 -31.04 21.22 2.48
N GLY A 20 -29.85 20.73 2.10
CA GLY A 20 -29.45 20.54 0.70
C GLY A 20 -29.19 21.84 -0.08
N GLU A 21 -29.66 22.98 0.44
CA GLU A 21 -29.39 24.31 -0.07
C GLU A 21 -28.22 24.96 0.68
N LEU A 22 -27.28 25.56 -0.06
CA LEU A 22 -26.10 26.24 0.48
C LEU A 22 -26.16 27.75 0.12
N PRO A 23 -26.56 28.62 1.06
CA PRO A 23 -26.51 30.06 0.85
C PRO A 23 -25.07 30.54 0.66
N VAL A 24 -24.84 31.44 -0.31
CA VAL A 24 -23.50 31.98 -0.62
C VAL A 24 -22.88 32.70 0.59
N GLY A 25 -23.71 33.30 1.47
CA GLY A 25 -23.24 33.94 2.70
C GLY A 25 -22.67 32.98 3.75
N CYS A 26 -22.86 31.67 3.59
CA CYS A 26 -22.29 30.64 4.46
C CYS A 26 -20.93 30.13 3.97
N LEU A 27 -20.44 30.60 2.81
CA LEU A 27 -19.14 30.24 2.28
C LEU A 27 -18.05 31.01 3.03
N ARG A 28 -17.09 30.24 3.56
CA ARG A 28 -15.86 30.73 4.18
C ARG A 28 -14.84 31.10 3.11
N SER A 29 -13.85 31.90 3.49
CA SER A 29 -12.80 32.36 2.57
C SER A 29 -11.93 31.21 2.06
N LEU A 30 -11.22 31.44 0.96
CA LEU A 30 -10.27 30.45 0.44
C LEU A 30 -9.05 30.28 1.37
N GLU A 31 -8.67 31.30 2.14
CA GLU A 31 -7.59 31.20 3.14
C GLU A 31 -7.99 30.27 4.27
N ASP A 32 -9.23 30.37 4.73
CA ASP A 32 -9.82 29.45 5.71
C ASP A 32 -9.87 28.01 5.19
N LEU A 33 -9.99 27.79 3.86
CA LEU A 33 -9.94 26.46 3.26
C LEU A 33 -8.54 25.86 3.43
N LEU A 34 -7.49 26.64 3.14
CA LEU A 34 -6.11 26.18 3.28
C LEU A 34 -5.81 25.80 4.74
N LEU A 35 -6.28 26.62 5.68
CA LEU A 35 -6.15 26.35 7.11
C LEU A 35 -6.91 25.07 7.50
N HIS A 36 -8.11 24.88 6.97
CA HIS A 36 -8.91 23.68 7.23
C HIS A 36 -8.28 22.40 6.66
N ILE A 37 -7.76 22.45 5.43
CA ILE A 37 -7.02 21.34 4.82
C ILE A 37 -5.78 21.01 5.67
N HIS A 38 -5.07 22.03 6.16
CA HIS A 38 -3.91 21.84 7.03
C HIS A 38 -4.29 21.16 8.35
N GLN A 39 -5.41 21.56 8.97
CA GLN A 39 -5.93 20.94 10.19
C GLN A 39 -6.34 19.47 9.97
N ILE A 40 -7.03 19.17 8.86
CA ILE A 40 -7.36 17.79 8.48
C ILE A 40 -6.08 16.98 8.26
N GLY A 41 -5.07 17.56 7.59
CA GLY A 41 -3.77 16.93 7.41
C GLY A 41 -3.11 16.58 8.74
N GLN A 42 -3.06 17.53 9.68
CA GLN A 42 -2.49 17.31 11.01
C GLN A 42 -3.28 16.28 11.84
N SER A 43 -4.61 16.27 11.76
CA SER A 43 -5.43 15.29 12.48
C SER A 43 -5.23 13.89 11.91
N LEU A 44 -5.19 13.75 10.58
CA LEU A 44 -4.90 12.48 9.91
C LEU A 44 -3.46 12.00 10.20
N GLU A 45 -2.50 12.91 10.28
CA GLU A 45 -1.12 12.57 10.68
C GLU A 45 -1.05 12.14 12.15
N ALA A 46 -1.77 12.82 13.04
CA ALA A 46 -1.88 12.44 14.45
C ALA A 46 -2.59 11.09 14.62
N GLU A 47 -3.66 10.85 13.87
CA GLU A 47 -4.37 9.56 13.84
C GLU A 47 -3.50 8.46 13.24
N LYS A 48 -2.77 8.71 12.14
CA LYS A 48 -1.77 7.76 11.57
C LYS A 48 -0.62 7.49 12.54
N LYS A 49 -0.20 8.49 13.31
CA LYS A 49 0.83 8.35 14.35
C LYS A 49 0.28 7.57 15.55
N LEU A 50 -0.97 7.78 15.92
CA LEU A 50 -1.63 7.02 16.99
C LEU A 50 -1.93 5.59 16.55
N ALA A 51 -2.32 5.37 15.29
CA ALA A 51 -2.49 4.09 14.60
C ALA A 51 -1.19 3.28 14.44
N SER A 52 -0.05 3.97 14.33
CA SER A 52 1.27 3.31 14.30
C SER A 52 1.79 2.99 15.72
N ILE A 53 1.30 3.67 16.76
CA ILE A 53 1.59 3.39 18.18
C ILE A 53 0.63 2.31 18.74
N VAL A 54 -0.65 2.39 18.38
CA VAL A 54 -1.74 1.47 18.69
C VAL A 54 -2.03 0.75 17.39
N GLY A 55 -1.22 -0.26 17.05
CA GLY A 55 -1.24 -0.92 15.75
C GLY A 55 -2.65 -1.12 15.21
N SER A 56 -3.03 -0.32 14.22
CA SER A 56 -4.41 -0.27 13.73
C SER A 56 -4.96 -1.66 13.46
N ASP A 57 -6.12 -1.92 14.08
CA ASP A 57 -7.09 -2.98 13.75
C ASP A 57 -7.66 -2.81 12.32
N SER A 58 -6.80 -2.72 11.32
CA SER A 58 -7.20 -3.14 9.99
C SER A 58 -7.31 -4.66 10.06
N GLN A 59 -8.49 -5.19 9.75
CA GLN A 59 -8.70 -6.64 9.65
C GLN A 59 -7.55 -7.26 8.85
N PRO A 60 -6.98 -8.39 9.31
CA PRO A 60 -5.89 -9.02 8.59
C PRO A 60 -6.34 -9.39 7.18
N VAL A 61 -5.47 -9.15 6.21
CA VAL A 61 -5.66 -9.56 4.82
C VAL A 61 -5.74 -11.08 4.77
N ASN A 62 -6.83 -11.63 4.24
CA ASN A 62 -7.07 -13.06 4.19
C ASN A 62 -6.57 -13.63 2.86
N LEU A 63 -5.42 -14.28 2.89
CA LEU A 63 -4.76 -14.80 1.70
C LEU A 63 -5.50 -16.02 1.11
N SER A 64 -6.23 -16.79 1.91
CA SER A 64 -7.14 -17.84 1.41
C SER A 64 -8.22 -17.29 0.46
N GLN A 65 -8.72 -16.06 0.70
CA GLN A 65 -9.71 -15.43 -0.18
C GLN A 65 -9.14 -15.06 -1.56
N TRP A 66 -7.83 -14.86 -1.66
CA TRP A 66 -7.19 -14.48 -2.92
C TRP A 66 -7.28 -15.60 -3.97
N PHE A 67 -7.28 -16.87 -3.55
CA PHE A 67 -7.53 -18.02 -4.43
C PHE A 67 -8.95 -18.04 -5.00
N GLN A 68 -9.90 -17.35 -4.36
CA GLN A 68 -11.29 -17.20 -4.81
C GLN A 68 -11.51 -15.90 -5.61
N ASN A 69 -10.43 -15.19 -5.97
CA ASN A 69 -10.48 -13.87 -6.59
C ASN A 69 -11.18 -12.78 -5.77
N ILE A 70 -11.19 -12.93 -4.44
CA ILE A 70 -11.68 -11.93 -3.50
C ILE A 70 -10.46 -11.22 -2.91
N PHE A 71 -10.42 -9.89 -3.05
CA PHE A 71 -9.27 -9.08 -2.65
C PHE A 71 -9.73 -7.88 -1.81
N GLU A 72 -8.94 -7.57 -0.79
CA GLU A 72 -9.15 -6.45 0.11
C GLU A 72 -8.82 -5.11 -0.56
N THR A 73 -9.37 -4.03 -0.01
CA THR A 73 -9.17 -2.68 -0.53
C THR A 73 -7.69 -2.30 -0.63
N GLY A 74 -7.30 -1.77 -1.79
CA GLY A 74 -5.92 -1.33 -2.08
C GLY A 74 -5.06 -2.41 -2.75
N TRP A 75 -5.48 -3.68 -2.74
CA TRP A 75 -4.82 -4.73 -3.50
C TRP A 75 -5.34 -4.77 -4.94
N GLN A 76 -4.42 -4.68 -5.89
CA GLN A 76 -4.73 -4.62 -7.32
C GLN A 76 -3.76 -5.49 -8.13
N SER A 77 -4.00 -5.62 -9.43
CA SER A 77 -3.08 -6.36 -10.30
C SER A 77 -1.74 -5.63 -10.39
N ILE A 78 -0.69 -6.40 -10.65
CA ILE A 78 0.66 -5.85 -10.75
C ILE A 78 0.77 -4.89 -11.96
N SER A 79 0.08 -5.22 -13.05
CA SER A 79 -0.01 -4.41 -14.27
C SER A 79 -0.54 -2.99 -14.01
N THR A 80 -1.50 -2.83 -13.10
CA THR A 80 -2.06 -1.52 -12.74
C THR A 80 -1.05 -0.63 -12.03
N LEU A 81 -0.14 -1.21 -11.23
CA LEU A 81 0.80 -0.45 -10.42
C LEU A 81 2.14 -0.18 -11.09
N LEU A 82 2.68 -1.17 -11.78
CA LEU A 82 4.01 -1.06 -12.39
C LEU A 82 3.97 -0.62 -13.86
N GLY A 83 2.76 -0.48 -14.45
CA GLY A 83 2.59 -0.04 -15.84
C GLY A 83 3.36 -0.89 -16.86
N THR A 84 3.79 -2.09 -16.45
CA THR A 84 4.67 -2.98 -17.19
C THR A 84 3.87 -4.21 -17.59
N ASP A 85 3.97 -4.63 -18.86
CA ASP A 85 3.40 -5.89 -19.31
C ASP A 85 3.88 -7.04 -18.41
N GLU A 86 2.93 -7.82 -17.89
CA GLU A 86 3.16 -8.93 -16.95
C GLU A 86 4.22 -9.94 -17.45
N GLN A 87 4.52 -9.94 -18.74
CA GLN A 87 5.56 -10.70 -19.42
C GLN A 87 6.98 -10.42 -18.86
N ASN A 88 7.34 -9.15 -18.62
CA ASN A 88 8.69 -8.76 -18.15
C ASN A 88 8.90 -9.09 -16.67
N LEU A 89 7.86 -8.90 -15.84
CA LEU A 89 7.85 -9.34 -14.45
C LEU A 89 7.75 -10.87 -14.34
N GLY A 90 7.17 -11.49 -15.35
CA GLY A 90 7.16 -12.93 -15.54
C GLY A 90 8.56 -13.53 -15.45
N PHE A 91 9.61 -12.94 -16.03
CA PHE A 91 10.95 -13.52 -15.93
C PHE A 91 11.56 -13.45 -14.52
N SER A 92 11.40 -12.34 -13.79
CA SER A 92 11.90 -12.23 -12.41
C SER A 92 11.11 -13.07 -11.41
N LEU A 93 9.82 -13.30 -11.65
CA LEU A 93 8.96 -14.13 -10.80
C LEU A 93 9.02 -15.62 -11.16
N ARG A 94 9.19 -15.98 -12.44
CA ARG A 94 9.36 -17.39 -12.92
C ARG A 94 10.64 -18.02 -12.39
N SER A 95 11.71 -17.26 -12.16
CA SER A 95 12.94 -17.78 -11.55
C SER A 95 12.79 -18.10 -10.06
N ALA A 96 11.77 -17.56 -9.38
CA ALA A 96 11.52 -17.77 -7.95
C ALA A 96 10.34 -18.71 -7.65
N SER A 97 9.46 -18.97 -8.64
CA SER A 97 8.37 -19.93 -8.54
C SER A 97 8.46 -20.92 -9.70
N SER A 98 8.67 -22.21 -9.39
CA SER A 98 8.30 -23.27 -10.32
C SER A 98 6.85 -23.01 -10.76
N ALA A 99 6.67 -22.86 -12.06
CA ALA A 99 5.45 -22.37 -12.66
C ALA A 99 4.26 -23.26 -12.30
N SER A 100 3.30 -22.72 -11.55
CA SER A 100 1.94 -23.25 -11.53
C SER A 100 0.99 -22.12 -11.89
N GLU A 101 0.09 -22.40 -12.83
CA GLU A 101 -1.00 -21.52 -13.29
C GLU A 101 -1.97 -21.13 -12.14
N THR A 102 -1.80 -21.74 -10.97
CA THR A 102 -2.59 -21.50 -9.75
C THR A 102 -2.01 -20.42 -8.84
N SER A 103 -0.89 -19.79 -9.22
CA SER A 103 -0.29 -18.72 -8.40
C SER A 103 -1.09 -17.42 -8.49
N VAL A 104 -1.44 -16.84 -7.33
CA VAL A 104 -2.15 -15.56 -7.23
C VAL A 104 -1.15 -14.47 -6.90
N LYS A 105 -1.24 -13.33 -7.59
CA LYS A 105 -0.31 -12.22 -7.41
C LYS A 105 -1.07 -10.92 -7.28
N ARG A 106 -0.77 -10.15 -6.23
CA ARG A 106 -1.37 -8.84 -5.99
C ARG A 106 -0.31 -7.87 -5.53
N ALA A 107 -0.56 -6.60 -5.81
CA ALA A 107 0.29 -5.53 -5.36
C ALA A 107 -0.54 -4.41 -4.73
N LYS A 108 0.03 -3.75 -3.72
CA LYS A 108 -0.56 -2.62 -3.00
C LYS A 108 0.39 -1.43 -3.09
N LEU A 109 -0.15 -0.25 -3.38
CA LEU A 109 0.62 0.99 -3.36
C LEU A 109 0.91 1.38 -1.91
N ILE A 110 2.17 1.56 -1.59
CA ILE A 110 2.61 2.04 -0.28
C ILE A 110 3.16 3.44 -0.45
N ASP A 111 2.48 4.38 0.18
CA ASP A 111 2.93 5.76 0.34
C ASP A 111 3.34 5.99 1.79
N LEU A 112 4.63 6.24 2.01
CA LEU A 112 5.19 6.59 3.33
C LEU A 112 5.22 8.12 3.56
N GLY A 113 4.48 8.87 2.74
CA GLY A 113 4.30 10.31 2.81
C GLY A 113 5.57 11.09 2.42
N LEU A 114 5.69 12.30 2.97
CA LEU A 114 6.77 13.24 2.66
C LEU A 114 8.17 12.69 2.97
N ARG A 115 8.29 11.68 3.85
CA ARG A 115 9.58 11.05 4.19
C ARG A 115 10.23 10.34 3.02
N LEU A 116 9.42 9.81 2.10
CA LEU A 116 9.91 9.19 0.87
C LEU A 116 10.02 10.18 -0.29
N GLY A 117 9.95 11.49 -0.02
CA GLY A 117 10.08 12.53 -1.05
C GLY A 117 8.99 12.49 -2.11
N SER A 118 7.75 12.13 -1.71
CA SER A 118 6.62 11.89 -2.62
C SER A 118 6.76 10.66 -3.53
N GLN A 119 7.81 9.86 -3.35
CA GLN A 119 7.93 8.57 -4.02
C GLN A 119 7.03 7.56 -3.30
N SER A 120 6.28 6.78 -4.07
CA SER A 120 5.59 5.61 -3.54
C SER A 120 6.36 4.35 -3.94
N VAL A 121 6.07 3.23 -3.29
CA VAL A 121 6.58 1.91 -3.68
C VAL A 121 5.42 0.92 -3.79
N ALA A 122 5.56 -0.13 -4.58
CA ALA A 122 4.59 -1.21 -4.65
C ALA A 122 5.04 -2.38 -3.78
N LEU A 123 4.21 -2.79 -2.82
CA LEU A 123 4.35 -4.05 -2.10
C LEU A 123 3.66 -5.14 -2.91
N LEU A 124 4.41 -6.11 -3.39
CA LEU A 124 3.92 -7.25 -4.17
C LEU A 124 3.93 -8.51 -3.30
N VAL A 125 2.81 -9.21 -3.28
CA VAL A 125 2.65 -10.52 -2.64
C VAL A 125 2.19 -11.53 -3.69
N ALA A 126 2.94 -12.64 -3.78
CA ALA A 126 2.61 -13.75 -4.63
C ALA A 126 2.44 -15.01 -3.79
N LEU A 127 1.32 -15.70 -4.00
CA LEU A 127 0.95 -16.95 -3.36
C LEU A 127 1.04 -18.08 -4.39
N ALA A 128 1.58 -19.21 -3.99
CA ALA A 128 1.53 -20.44 -4.78
C ALA A 128 1.17 -21.61 -3.87
N PRO A 129 0.12 -22.38 -4.18
CA PRO A 129 -0.17 -23.61 -3.47
C PRO A 129 1.03 -24.56 -3.60
N GLU A 130 1.49 -25.12 -2.48
CA GLU A 130 2.55 -26.13 -2.49
C GLU A 130 1.99 -27.53 -2.21
N ASP A 131 1.08 -27.65 -1.25
CA ASP A 131 0.32 -28.87 -0.96
C ASP A 131 -1.10 -28.52 -0.44
N GLU A 132 -1.84 -29.51 0.10
CA GLU A 132 -3.21 -29.33 0.61
C GLU A 132 -3.32 -28.40 1.82
N GLN A 133 -2.22 -28.16 2.55
CA GLN A 133 -2.20 -27.41 3.81
C GLN A 133 -1.29 -26.19 3.78
N ASN A 134 -0.31 -26.15 2.88
CA ASN A 134 0.73 -25.14 2.83
C ASN A 134 0.67 -24.27 1.58
N VAL A 135 0.81 -22.97 1.80
CA VAL A 135 0.94 -21.95 0.76
C VAL A 135 2.33 -21.36 0.83
N GLY A 136 3.03 -21.36 -0.31
CA GLY A 136 4.29 -20.66 -0.44
C GLY A 136 4.05 -19.17 -0.75
N VAL A 137 4.68 -18.30 0.04
CA VAL A 137 4.54 -16.85 -0.02
C VAL A 137 5.85 -16.20 -0.46
N LEU A 138 5.74 -15.32 -1.47
CA LEU A 138 6.83 -14.50 -1.98
C LEU A 138 6.44 -13.02 -1.85
N VAL A 139 7.33 -12.23 -1.26
CA VAL A 139 7.08 -10.80 -1.01
C VAL A 139 8.20 -9.97 -1.58
N GLN A 140 7.83 -8.96 -2.37
CA GLN A 140 8.74 -8.03 -3.02
C GLN A 140 8.30 -6.59 -2.81
N VAL A 141 9.24 -5.66 -2.87
CA VAL A 141 8.95 -4.23 -2.99
C VAL A 141 9.61 -3.69 -4.25
N HIS A 142 8.84 -2.97 -5.07
CA HIS A 142 9.27 -2.39 -6.34
C HIS A 142 9.07 -0.87 -6.36
N PRO A 143 9.90 -0.10 -7.08
CA PRO A 143 9.64 1.31 -7.35
C PRO A 143 8.40 1.46 -8.24
N VAL A 144 7.71 2.59 -8.13
CA VAL A 144 6.55 2.95 -8.98
C VAL A 144 6.69 4.37 -9.49
N GLY A 145 5.74 4.83 -10.31
CA GLY A 145 5.72 6.22 -10.78
C GLY A 145 6.78 6.56 -11.84
N GLY A 146 7.30 5.55 -12.54
CA GLY A 146 8.36 5.71 -13.54
C GLY A 146 9.78 5.65 -12.99
N GLU A 147 9.93 5.45 -11.67
CA GLU A 147 11.22 5.28 -11.03
C GLU A 147 11.84 3.91 -11.37
N THR A 148 13.15 3.88 -11.59
CA THR A 148 13.88 2.64 -11.92
C THR A 148 14.42 1.92 -10.68
N TYR A 149 14.70 2.67 -9.62
CA TYR A 149 15.37 2.16 -8.43
C TYR A 149 14.61 2.53 -7.17
N LEU A 150 14.70 1.67 -6.17
CA LEU A 150 14.17 1.96 -4.84
C LEU A 150 14.97 3.07 -4.16
N PRO A 151 14.32 3.86 -3.28
CA PRO A 151 15.03 4.70 -2.34
C PRO A 151 16.02 3.86 -1.53
N PRO A 152 17.29 4.27 -1.37
CA PRO A 152 18.25 3.51 -0.58
C PRO A 152 17.85 3.52 0.90
N ASN A 153 18.11 2.42 1.61
CA ASN A 153 17.74 2.20 3.02
C ASN A 153 16.24 2.00 3.30
N LEU A 154 15.44 1.71 2.27
CA LEU A 154 14.10 1.17 2.43
C LEU A 154 14.21 -0.25 2.98
N ARG A 155 13.47 -0.56 4.05
CA ARG A 155 13.45 -1.87 4.69
C ARG A 155 12.13 -2.58 4.44
N LEU A 156 12.22 -3.86 4.11
CA LEU A 156 11.10 -4.79 4.02
C LEU A 156 11.30 -5.88 5.08
N GLY A 157 10.34 -6.02 5.99
CA GLY A 157 10.38 -6.97 7.10
C GLY A 157 9.22 -7.95 7.10
N LEU A 158 9.49 -9.19 7.50
CA LEU A 158 8.51 -10.18 7.91
C LEU A 158 8.52 -10.25 9.43
N LEU A 159 7.37 -10.06 10.05
CA LEU A 159 7.19 -10.10 11.49
C LEU A 159 6.21 -11.22 11.85
N SER A 160 6.40 -11.82 13.02
CA SER A 160 5.44 -12.74 13.63
C SER A 160 4.15 -12.00 14.03
N GLU A 161 3.13 -12.75 14.42
CA GLU A 161 1.91 -12.20 15.02
C GLU A 161 2.21 -11.29 16.24
N SER A 162 3.15 -11.70 17.09
CA SER A 162 3.60 -10.93 18.27
C SER A 162 4.43 -9.70 17.92
N GLY A 163 4.82 -9.53 16.66
CA GLY A 163 5.60 -8.39 16.17
C GLY A 163 7.12 -8.58 16.25
N GLU A 164 7.60 -9.80 16.48
CA GLU A 164 9.02 -10.15 16.39
C GLU A 164 9.47 -10.18 14.92
N THR A 165 10.60 -9.57 14.59
CA THR A 165 11.15 -9.61 13.23
C THR A 165 11.75 -10.99 12.92
N LEU A 166 11.13 -11.71 12.00
CA LEU A 166 11.58 -13.02 11.52
C LEU A 166 12.57 -12.90 10.35
N GLN A 167 12.34 -11.93 9.45
CA GLN A 167 13.24 -11.62 8.35
C GLN A 167 13.23 -10.11 8.07
N GLU A 168 14.33 -9.56 7.59
CA GLU A 168 14.41 -8.18 7.11
C GLU A 168 15.42 -8.09 5.96
N VAL A 169 15.09 -7.28 4.95
CA VAL A 169 16.01 -6.89 3.87
C VAL A 169 15.96 -5.38 3.69
N GLN A 170 17.08 -4.80 3.27
CA GLN A 170 17.24 -3.36 3.08
C GLN A 170 17.73 -3.06 1.66
N SER A 171 17.11 -2.09 1.00
CA SER A 171 17.53 -1.62 -0.32
C SER A 171 18.85 -0.86 -0.25
N ARG A 172 19.63 -1.00 -1.31
CA ARG A 172 20.89 -0.30 -1.54
C ARG A 172 20.74 0.58 -2.77
N PHE A 173 21.81 1.31 -3.07
CA PHE A 173 21.88 2.11 -4.29
C PHE A 173 21.67 1.22 -5.53
N GLN A 174 20.76 1.63 -6.41
CA GLN A 174 20.40 0.93 -7.66
C GLN A 174 19.72 -0.44 -7.50
N ASP A 175 19.21 -0.78 -6.31
CA ASP A 175 18.31 -1.94 -6.22
C ASP A 175 16.98 -1.59 -6.92
N ASN A 176 16.65 -2.31 -7.99
CA ASN A 176 15.39 -2.18 -8.72
C ASN A 176 14.22 -2.88 -8.03
N TYR A 177 14.50 -3.77 -7.08
CA TYR A 177 13.55 -4.32 -6.12
C TYR A 177 14.29 -4.91 -4.91
N ILE A 178 13.58 -5.16 -3.82
CA ILE A 178 14.05 -5.99 -2.69
C ILE A 178 13.05 -7.10 -2.42
N GLN A 179 13.52 -8.22 -1.89
CA GLN A 179 12.71 -9.42 -1.68
C GLN A 179 13.10 -10.14 -0.39
N LEU A 180 12.11 -10.63 0.35
CA LEU A 180 12.33 -11.56 1.46
C LEU A 180 12.73 -12.95 0.96
N LYS A 181 13.30 -13.79 1.83
CA LYS A 181 13.42 -15.22 1.48
C LYS A 181 12.01 -15.79 1.43
N ARG A 182 11.73 -16.57 0.39
CA ARG A 182 10.45 -17.30 0.26
C ARG A 182 10.21 -18.09 1.55
N PHE A 183 8.98 -18.04 2.03
CA PHE A 183 8.54 -18.80 3.19
C PHE A 183 7.23 -19.53 2.86
N GLN A 184 6.88 -20.50 3.69
CA GLN A 184 5.62 -21.21 3.63
C GLN A 184 4.81 -20.85 4.86
N GLY A 185 3.49 -20.97 4.76
CA GLY A 185 2.64 -21.00 5.93
C GLY A 185 1.36 -21.79 5.70
N GLY A 186 0.82 -22.27 6.80
CA GLY A 186 -0.38 -23.08 6.86
C GLY A 186 -1.65 -22.25 7.03
N ALA A 187 -2.81 -22.84 6.71
CA ALA A 187 -4.10 -22.19 6.91
C ALA A 187 -4.30 -21.74 8.38
N GLY A 188 -4.67 -20.47 8.56
CA GLY A 188 -4.85 -19.83 9.86
C GLY A 188 -3.58 -19.20 10.45
N GLU A 189 -2.40 -19.43 9.88
CA GLU A 189 -1.18 -18.78 10.34
C GLU A 189 -1.20 -17.28 10.05
N SER A 190 -0.79 -16.49 11.05
CA SER A 190 -0.81 -15.03 10.98
C SER A 190 0.60 -14.45 11.00
N PHE A 191 0.84 -13.44 10.17
CA PHE A 191 2.10 -12.72 10.11
C PHE A 191 1.86 -11.25 9.74
N LYS A 192 2.90 -10.43 9.87
CA LYS A 192 2.86 -9.02 9.48
C LYS A 192 3.98 -8.72 8.51
N LEU A 193 3.69 -7.95 7.47
CA LEU A 193 4.72 -7.34 6.62
C LEU A 193 4.92 -5.90 7.03
N GLN A 194 6.18 -5.46 7.04
CA GLN A 194 6.54 -4.08 7.33
C GLN A 194 7.32 -3.49 6.17
N VAL A 195 6.93 -2.30 5.72
CA VAL A 195 7.74 -1.47 4.83
C VAL A 195 8.14 -0.22 5.62
N ALA A 196 9.43 0.01 5.80
CA ALA A 196 9.95 1.08 6.63
C ALA A 196 11.01 1.91 5.91
N PHE A 197 11.04 3.21 6.21
CA PHE A 197 12.05 4.14 5.71
C PHE A 197 12.41 5.13 6.80
N GLY A 198 13.64 5.06 7.32
CA GLY A 198 14.04 5.86 8.49
C GLY A 198 13.17 5.56 9.70
N ASP A 199 12.45 6.58 10.19
CA ASP A 199 11.58 6.55 11.37
C ASP A 199 10.12 6.21 11.06
N VAL A 200 9.72 6.18 9.79
CA VAL A 200 8.36 5.84 9.38
C VAL A 200 8.26 4.40 8.93
N SER A 201 7.13 3.76 9.24
CA SER A 201 6.84 2.43 8.75
C SER A 201 5.35 2.21 8.59
N MET A 202 5.00 1.41 7.58
CA MET A 202 3.68 0.83 7.40
C MET A 202 3.77 -0.66 7.73
N LYS A 203 2.81 -1.15 8.52
CA LYS A 203 2.63 -2.58 8.80
C LYS A 203 1.28 -3.03 8.27
N GLU A 204 1.25 -4.22 7.71
CA GLU A 204 0.02 -4.88 7.24
C GLU A 204 -0.02 -6.29 7.83
N ALA A 205 -1.14 -6.67 8.42
CA ALA A 205 -1.36 -8.00 8.97
C ALA A 205 -1.98 -8.92 7.92
N PHE A 206 -1.57 -10.18 7.93
CA PHE A 206 -2.06 -11.22 7.01
C PHE A 206 -2.41 -12.46 7.81
N VAL A 207 -3.43 -13.18 7.32
CA VAL A 207 -3.77 -14.54 7.71
C VAL A 207 -3.81 -15.41 6.47
N ILE A 208 -3.22 -16.60 6.52
CA ILE A 208 -3.20 -17.56 5.41
C ILE A 208 -4.53 -18.31 5.34
#